data_AF-A0A6H2A3A4-F1
#
_entry.id   AF-A0A6H2A3A4-F1
#
_cell.length_a   1.000
_cell.length_b   1.000
_cell.length_c   1.000
_cell.angle_alpha   90.00
_cell.angle_beta   90.00
_cell.angle_gamma   90.00
#
_symmetry.space_group_name_H-M   'P 1'
#
loop_
_entity.id
_entity.type
_entity.pdbx_description
1 polymer ?
#
loop_
_entity_poly.entity_id
_entity_poly.type
_entity_poly.pdbx_seq_one_letter_code
_entity_poly.pdbx_strand_id
1 'polypeptide(L)'
;MIGNHEWKLRKFGDIGGDIATTLNVPYGTFSCKIHYVDKHGSLLFKHFAIHGHKQVGSIADSLIRKRSNMRLQLQRHLSPEAADTLLMTKGHTHKLLISPPTKELYLTDDGIRIKQHYTSADPTNKFIPPDLRWYVNVGAFYRKYADELLHYDIMDPMNSVRSSYVEMGEYPPAELGYAVALVRGGNVVDVKLEVAE
;
A
#
# COMPACT_ATOMS: atom_id res chain seq x y z
N MET A 1 -4.66 -2.49 11.37
CA MET A 1 -4.81 -1.03 11.17
C MET A 1 -6.28 -0.73 10.97
N ILE A 2 -6.75 0.45 11.37
CA ILE A 2 -8.09 0.96 11.08
C ILE A 2 -8.11 1.83 9.83
N GLY A 3 -9.25 1.86 9.15
CA GLY A 3 -9.50 2.77 8.04
C GLY A 3 -10.32 3.99 8.44
N ASN A 4 -10.63 4.81 7.43
CA ASN A 4 -11.43 6.02 7.62
C ASN A 4 -12.86 5.74 8.09
N HIS A 5 -13.40 4.54 7.82
CA HIS A 5 -14.74 4.17 8.25
C HIS A 5 -14.76 3.84 9.74
N GLU A 6 -13.81 3.06 10.21
CA GLU A 6 -13.62 2.75 11.63
C GLU A 6 -13.27 4.02 12.41
N TRP A 7 -12.45 4.92 11.84
CA TRP A 7 -12.13 6.21 12.46
C TRP A 7 -13.34 7.12 12.69
N LYS A 8 -14.39 7.02 11.87
CA LYS A 8 -15.66 7.75 12.09
C LYS A 8 -16.44 7.19 13.29
N LEU A 9 -16.20 5.93 13.64
CA LEU A 9 -16.84 5.24 14.77
C LEU A 9 -16.09 5.43 16.08
N ARG A 10 -14.94 6.13 16.11
CA ARG A 10 -14.12 6.33 17.31
C ARG A 10 -14.87 6.89 18.54
N LYS A 11 -15.99 7.59 18.31
CA LYS A 11 -16.86 8.09 19.39
C LYS A 11 -17.57 6.97 20.17
N PHE A 12 -17.61 5.77 19.62
CA PHE A 12 -18.17 4.57 20.23
C PHE A 12 -17.10 3.64 20.83
N GLY A 13 -15.83 4.07 20.85
CA GLY A 13 -14.70 3.28 21.32
C GLY A 13 -13.67 2.96 20.24
N ASP A 14 -12.59 2.28 20.63
CA ASP A 14 -11.54 1.81 19.71
C ASP A 14 -11.87 0.41 19.19
N ILE A 15 -12.89 0.34 18.32
CA ILE A 15 -13.37 -0.92 17.75
C ILE A 15 -12.23 -1.73 17.10
N GLY A 16 -11.29 -1.05 16.44
CA GLY A 16 -10.13 -1.71 15.84
C GLY A 16 -9.18 -2.31 16.87
N GLY A 17 -8.96 -1.61 17.98
CA GLY A 17 -8.19 -2.11 19.13
C GLY A 17 -8.89 -3.29 19.82
N ASP A 18 -10.20 -3.24 19.97
CA ASP A 18 -11.00 -4.32 20.59
C ASP A 18 -10.95 -5.60 19.75
N ILE A 19 -11.10 -5.47 18.42
CA ILE A 19 -10.95 -6.60 17.48
C ILE A 19 -9.54 -7.17 17.56
N ALA A 20 -8.50 -6.33 17.56
CA ALA A 20 -7.11 -6.78 17.62
C ALA A 20 -6.80 -7.50 18.94
N THR A 21 -7.32 -6.99 20.06
CA THR A 21 -7.22 -7.62 21.38
C THR A 21 -7.88 -9.00 21.38
N THR A 22 -9.09 -9.10 20.82
CA THR A 22 -9.85 -10.36 20.72
C THR A 22 -9.11 -11.40 19.87
N LEU A 23 -8.50 -10.97 18.77
CA LEU A 23 -7.71 -11.83 17.89
C LEU A 23 -6.29 -12.12 18.42
N ASN A 24 -5.90 -11.53 19.55
CA ASN A 24 -4.56 -11.58 20.11
C ASN A 24 -3.47 -11.19 19.09
N VAL A 25 -3.72 -10.12 18.34
CA VAL A 25 -2.78 -9.57 17.35
C VAL A 25 -2.39 -8.13 17.70
N PRO A 26 -1.17 -7.70 17.35
CA PRO A 26 -0.76 -6.31 17.57
C PRO A 26 -1.67 -5.32 16.83
N TYR A 27 -2.03 -4.23 17.52
CA TYR A 27 -2.85 -3.16 16.96
C TYR A 27 -2.00 -1.99 16.47
N GLY A 28 -2.20 -1.63 15.20
CA GLY A 28 -1.42 -0.60 14.50
C GLY A 28 -2.12 0.73 14.27
N THR A 29 -3.23 1.04 14.95
CA THR A 29 -4.03 2.28 14.72
C THR A 29 -4.22 2.60 13.21
N PHE A 30 -4.05 3.85 12.78
CA PHE A 30 -4.19 4.30 11.38
C PHE A 30 -2.96 4.01 10.51
N SER A 31 -1.79 3.88 11.14
CA SER A 31 -0.53 3.51 10.50
C SER A 31 0.35 2.73 11.47
N CYS A 32 1.11 1.77 10.93
CA CYS A 32 2.04 0.98 11.71
C CYS A 32 3.35 0.72 10.98
N LYS A 33 4.37 0.38 11.77
CA LYS A 33 5.63 -0.15 11.26
C LYS A 33 5.74 -1.60 11.69
N ILE A 34 5.91 -2.49 10.72
CA ILE A 34 6.04 -3.92 10.90
C ILE A 34 7.51 -4.28 10.77
N HIS A 35 8.04 -4.98 11.77
CA HIS A 35 9.40 -5.52 11.75
C HIS A 35 9.33 -6.99 11.34
N TYR A 36 9.98 -7.32 10.24
CA TYR A 36 10.14 -8.72 9.84
C TYR A 36 11.46 -9.19 10.43
N VAL A 37 11.41 -10.27 11.20
CA VAL A 37 12.57 -10.87 11.86
C VAL A 37 12.75 -12.31 11.41
N ASP A 38 13.98 -12.82 11.49
CA ASP A 38 14.26 -14.23 11.25
C ASP A 38 13.89 -15.10 12.47
N LYS A 39 14.15 -16.41 12.35
CA LYS A 39 13.93 -17.38 13.43
C LYS A 39 14.78 -17.14 14.70
N HIS A 40 15.82 -16.31 14.60
CA HIS A 40 16.71 -15.93 15.68
C HIS A 40 16.38 -14.54 16.27
N GLY A 41 15.37 -13.86 15.73
CA GLY A 41 14.98 -12.51 16.14
C GLY A 41 15.81 -11.40 15.47
N SER A 42 16.68 -11.72 14.52
CA SER A 42 17.45 -10.72 13.78
C SER A 42 16.53 -9.97 12.81
N LEU A 43 16.64 -8.65 12.77
CA LEU A 43 15.87 -7.82 11.85
C LEU A 43 16.23 -8.15 10.40
N LEU A 44 15.22 -8.50 9.60
CA LEU A 44 15.33 -8.69 8.16
C LEU A 44 15.09 -7.38 7.42
N PHE A 45 13.91 -6.78 7.62
CA PHE A 45 13.56 -5.48 7.06
C PHE A 45 12.37 -4.88 7.81
N LYS A 46 12.10 -3.60 7.54
CA LYS A 46 10.95 -2.88 8.10
C LYS A 46 9.98 -2.47 6.99
N HIS A 47 8.69 -2.54 7.31
CA HIS A 47 7.59 -2.15 6.43
C HIS A 47 6.73 -1.09 7.12
N PHE A 48 6.55 0.05 6.47
CA PHE A 48 5.57 1.04 6.90
C PHE A 48 4.24 0.82 6.18
N ALA A 49 3.15 0.67 6.93
CA ALA A 49 1.83 0.53 6.39
C ALA A 49 0.93 1.65 6.92
N ILE A 50 0.15 2.28 6.04
CA ILE A 50 -0.77 3.34 6.42
C ILE A 50 -2.08 3.19 5.66
N HIS A 51 -3.22 3.38 6.34
CA HIS A 51 -4.49 3.53 5.63
C HIS A 51 -4.44 4.79 4.74
N GLY A 52 -4.14 5.92 5.39
CA GLY A 52 -3.77 7.17 4.71
C GLY A 52 -4.96 8.04 4.35
N HIS A 53 -4.61 9.24 3.92
CA HIS A 53 -5.52 10.26 3.40
C HIS A 53 -4.94 10.81 2.09
N LYS A 54 -5.72 11.54 1.30
CA LYS A 54 -5.37 12.04 -0.06
C LYS A 54 -5.36 10.95 -1.13
N GLN A 55 -5.94 11.30 -2.28
CA GLN A 55 -6.01 10.45 -3.46
C GLN A 55 -4.67 10.40 -4.19
N VAL A 56 -4.41 9.27 -4.87
CA VAL A 56 -3.33 9.12 -5.84
C VAL A 56 -3.96 9.11 -7.23
N GLY A 57 -3.75 10.16 -8.00
CA GLY A 57 -4.42 10.40 -9.27
C GLY A 57 -3.57 11.19 -10.26
N SER A 58 -4.06 11.31 -11.48
CA SER A 58 -3.42 12.13 -12.52
C SER A 58 -4.44 12.48 -13.60
N ILE A 59 -4.35 13.72 -14.10
CA ILE A 59 -5.17 14.26 -15.19
C ILE A 59 -4.44 14.16 -16.55
N ALA A 60 -3.29 13.50 -16.62
CA ALA A 60 -2.53 13.39 -17.86
C ALA A 60 -3.26 12.50 -18.89
N ASP A 61 -3.21 12.90 -20.15
CA ASP A 61 -3.93 12.23 -21.25
C ASP A 61 -3.35 10.84 -21.55
N SER A 62 -2.02 10.70 -21.56
CA SER A 62 -1.39 9.41 -21.87
C SER A 62 -1.38 8.49 -20.65
N LEU A 63 -1.74 7.22 -20.84
CA LEU A 63 -1.75 6.23 -19.76
C LEU A 63 -0.37 6.05 -19.10
N ILE A 64 0.70 6.18 -19.89
CA ILE A 64 2.08 6.10 -19.41
C ILE A 64 2.37 7.28 -18.46
N ARG A 65 2.05 8.51 -18.87
CA ARG A 65 2.22 9.71 -18.03
C ARG A 65 1.31 9.64 -16.80
N LYS A 66 0.08 9.14 -16.95
CA LYS A 66 -0.86 8.95 -15.85
C LYS A 66 -0.29 8.03 -14.79
N ARG A 67 0.21 6.85 -15.18
CA ARG A 67 0.85 5.87 -14.29
C ARG A 67 2.12 6.43 -13.63
N SER A 68 2.97 7.11 -14.40
CA SER A 68 4.19 7.75 -13.86
C SER A 68 3.87 8.81 -12.81
N ASN A 69 2.93 9.71 -13.09
CA ASN A 69 2.49 10.75 -12.14
C ASN A 69 1.89 10.14 -10.86
N MET A 70 1.07 9.10 -11.00
CA MET A 70 0.49 8.41 -9.84
C MET A 70 1.57 7.76 -8.97
N ARG A 71 2.59 7.14 -9.58
CA ARG A 71 3.75 6.57 -8.86
C ARG A 71 4.52 7.63 -8.08
N LEU A 72 4.84 8.75 -8.74
CA LEU A 72 5.52 9.88 -8.12
C LEU A 72 4.69 10.46 -6.96
N GLN A 73 3.38 10.57 -7.11
CA GLN A 73 2.50 11.03 -6.05
C GLN A 73 2.46 10.06 -4.86
N LEU A 74 2.40 8.76 -5.12
CA LEU A 74 2.48 7.73 -4.08
C LEU A 74 3.80 7.83 -3.31
N GLN A 75 4.93 7.98 -4.02
CA GLN A 75 6.24 8.19 -3.41
C GLN A 75 6.26 9.44 -2.52
N ARG A 76 5.79 10.58 -3.01
CA ARG A 76 5.72 11.83 -2.22
C ARG A 76 4.86 11.71 -0.96
N HIS A 77 3.82 10.90 -0.99
CA HIS A 77 2.97 10.65 0.16
C HIS A 77 3.63 9.78 1.23
N LEU A 78 4.52 8.87 0.84
CA LEU A 78 5.05 7.84 1.74
C LEU A 78 6.51 8.10 2.14
N SER A 79 7.34 8.68 1.27
CA SER A 79 8.77 8.87 1.51
C SER A 79 9.12 9.66 2.79
N PRO A 80 8.35 10.65 3.27
CA PRO A 80 8.68 11.35 4.52
C PRO A 80 8.25 10.59 5.79
N GLU A 81 7.39 9.57 5.68
CA GLU A 81 6.71 8.97 6.85
C GLU A 81 7.61 8.03 7.66
N ALA A 82 8.45 7.24 6.98
CA ALA A 82 9.35 6.29 7.65
C ALA A 82 10.61 6.06 6.81
N ALA A 83 11.69 6.75 7.14
CA ALA A 83 12.90 6.76 6.33
C ALA A 83 13.73 5.46 6.40
N ASP A 84 13.48 4.63 7.40
CA ASP A 84 14.17 3.37 7.70
C ASP A 84 13.42 2.12 7.19
N THR A 85 12.39 2.29 6.36
CA THR A 85 11.57 1.18 5.86
C THR A 85 11.83 0.91 4.38
N LEU A 86 12.08 -0.35 4.04
CA LEU A 86 12.33 -0.78 2.67
C LEU A 86 11.03 -0.86 1.87
N LEU A 87 9.93 -1.27 2.53
CA LEU A 87 8.61 -1.41 1.93
C LEU A 87 7.65 -0.40 2.56
N MET A 88 6.88 0.30 1.74
CA MET A 88 5.89 1.27 2.19
C MET A 88 4.56 1.01 1.49
N THR A 89 3.49 0.81 2.25
CA THR A 89 2.15 0.57 1.70
C THR A 89 1.17 1.68 2.08
N LYS A 90 0.33 2.08 1.12
CA LYS A 90 -0.79 3.00 1.31
C LYS A 90 -2.09 2.33 0.93
N GLY A 91 -3.08 2.41 1.81
CA GLY A 91 -4.47 2.04 1.52
C GLY A 91 -5.27 3.19 0.93
N HIS A 92 -6.57 3.22 1.22
CA HIS A 92 -7.52 4.34 1.02
C HIS A 92 -7.77 4.87 -0.41
N THR A 93 -6.88 4.68 -1.37
CA THR A 93 -7.03 5.30 -2.70
C THR A 93 -7.69 4.38 -3.73
N HIS A 94 -7.90 3.10 -3.37
CA HIS A 94 -8.60 2.09 -4.17
C HIS A 94 -7.98 1.94 -5.55
N LYS A 95 -6.66 1.76 -5.54
CA LYS A 95 -5.82 1.51 -6.69
C LYS A 95 -4.78 0.48 -6.30
N LEU A 96 -4.57 -0.47 -7.18
CA LEU A 96 -3.39 -1.31 -7.17
C LEU A 96 -2.30 -0.60 -7.98
N LEU A 97 -1.22 -0.21 -7.31
CA LEU A 97 -0.14 0.54 -7.93
C LEU A 97 1.18 0.21 -7.26
N ILE A 98 2.20 -0.07 -8.05
CA ILE A 98 3.56 -0.31 -7.57
C ILE A 98 4.49 0.76 -8.13
N SER A 99 5.28 1.37 -7.27
CA SER A 99 6.46 2.17 -7.62
C SER A 99 7.70 1.41 -7.14
N PRO A 100 8.41 0.71 -8.05
CA PRO A 100 9.62 -0.01 -7.70
C PRO A 100 10.77 0.95 -7.38
N PRO A 101 11.83 0.48 -6.70
CA PRO A 101 13.05 1.26 -6.52
C PRO A 101 13.75 1.51 -7.87
N THR A 102 14.33 2.69 -8.02
CA THR A 102 15.13 3.09 -9.17
C THR A 102 16.60 3.07 -8.80
N LYS A 103 17.38 2.21 -9.48
CA LYS A 103 18.84 2.16 -9.30
C LYS A 103 19.51 3.19 -10.20
N GLU A 104 20.47 3.91 -9.64
CA GLU A 104 21.28 4.88 -10.34
C GLU A 104 22.69 4.32 -10.55
N LEU A 105 23.21 4.53 -11.75
CA LEU A 105 24.58 4.18 -12.12
C LEU A 105 25.52 5.22 -11.54
N TYR A 106 26.60 4.79 -10.88
CA TYR A 106 27.67 5.68 -10.48
C TYR A 106 29.04 5.03 -10.70
N LEU A 107 30.05 5.88 -10.83
CA LEU A 107 31.44 5.48 -11.01
C LEU A 107 32.23 5.83 -9.75
N THR A 108 33.15 4.95 -9.37
CA THR A 108 34.15 5.22 -8.33
C THR A 108 35.54 5.03 -8.91
N ASP A 109 36.52 5.74 -8.41
CA ASP A 109 37.92 5.56 -8.77
C ASP A 109 38.70 5.17 -7.51
N ASP A 110 39.45 4.06 -7.59
CA ASP A 110 40.33 3.61 -6.50
C ASP A 110 41.77 4.13 -6.62
N GLY A 111 42.01 5.05 -7.57
CA GLY A 111 43.32 5.61 -7.89
C GLY A 111 44.11 4.76 -8.89
N ILE A 112 43.58 3.60 -9.31
CA ILE A 112 44.18 2.71 -10.32
C ILE A 112 43.19 2.49 -11.48
N ARG A 113 41.91 2.27 -11.17
CA ARG A 113 40.86 1.98 -12.16
C ARG A 113 39.53 2.59 -11.77
N ILE A 114 38.81 3.08 -12.78
CA ILE A 114 37.39 3.40 -12.67
C ILE A 114 36.58 2.10 -12.56
N LYS A 115 35.70 2.04 -11.56
CA LYS A 115 34.75 0.94 -11.32
C LYS A 115 33.32 1.45 -11.43
N GLN A 116 32.48 0.60 -11.98
CA GLN A 116 31.05 0.86 -12.15
C GLN A 116 30.25 0.21 -11.02
N HIS A 117 29.28 0.96 -10.49
CA HIS A 117 28.39 0.52 -9.43
C HIS A 117 26.95 0.97 -9.69
N TYR A 118 26.01 0.35 -8.97
CA TYR A 118 24.62 0.80 -8.91
C TYR A 118 24.23 1.05 -7.47
N THR A 119 23.40 2.06 -7.24
CA THR A 119 22.83 2.29 -5.91
C THR A 119 22.03 1.08 -5.44
N SER A 120 22.13 0.80 -4.13
CA SER A 120 21.43 -0.32 -3.49
C SER A 120 21.06 0.05 -2.06
N ALA A 121 19.99 -0.57 -1.55
CA ALA A 121 19.56 -0.40 -0.17
C ALA A 121 20.04 -1.58 0.68
N ASP A 122 20.51 -1.29 1.88
CA ASP A 122 20.53 -2.26 2.97
C ASP A 122 19.18 -2.20 3.69
N PRO A 123 18.41 -3.30 3.74
CA PRO A 123 17.08 -3.35 4.37
C PRO A 123 17.06 -3.01 5.86
N THR A 124 18.21 -3.07 6.53
CA THR A 124 18.36 -2.88 7.98
C THR A 124 18.89 -1.50 8.36
N ASN A 125 19.26 -0.67 7.37
CA ASN A 125 19.79 0.66 7.60
C ASN A 125 18.82 1.57 8.36
N LYS A 126 19.38 2.50 9.15
CA LYS A 126 18.63 3.57 9.83
C LYS A 126 18.02 4.59 8.85
N PHE A 127 18.52 4.61 7.62
CA PHE A 127 18.05 5.46 6.54
C PHE A 127 18.23 4.73 5.21
N ILE A 128 17.16 4.65 4.43
CA ILE A 128 17.16 4.13 3.07
C ILE A 128 16.79 5.30 2.15
N PRO A 129 17.56 5.67 1.12
CA PRO A 129 17.17 6.73 0.18
C PRO A 129 15.78 6.48 -0.42
N PRO A 130 14.92 7.50 -0.59
CA PRO A 130 13.56 7.32 -1.11
C PRO A 130 13.47 6.52 -2.40
N ASP A 131 14.39 6.74 -3.33
CA ASP A 131 14.38 6.07 -4.65
C ASP A 131 14.78 4.60 -4.56
N LEU A 132 15.31 4.13 -3.43
CA LEU A 132 15.70 2.74 -3.20
C LEU A 132 14.66 1.95 -2.38
N ARG A 133 13.47 2.53 -2.15
CA ARG A 133 12.36 1.91 -1.42
C ARG A 133 11.27 1.42 -2.38
N TRP A 134 10.53 0.42 -1.95
CA TRP A 134 9.31 -0.03 -2.59
C TRP A 134 8.11 0.76 -2.08
N TYR A 135 7.29 1.30 -2.98
CA TYR A 135 6.04 1.96 -2.64
C TYR A 135 4.87 1.24 -3.30
N VAL A 136 3.90 0.86 -2.50
CA VAL A 136 2.78 0.04 -2.96
C VAL A 136 1.49 0.65 -2.49
N ASN A 137 0.55 0.74 -3.41
CA ASN A 137 -0.82 1.09 -3.12
C ASN A 137 -1.62 -0.21 -3.07
N VAL A 138 -2.19 -0.49 -1.90
CA VAL A 138 -2.90 -1.75 -1.59
C VAL A 138 -4.40 -1.50 -1.44
N GLY A 139 -4.89 -0.33 -1.83
CA GLY A 139 -6.32 -0.04 -1.83
C GLY A 139 -7.03 -0.96 -2.82
N ALA A 140 -7.70 -2.00 -2.31
CA ALA A 140 -8.50 -2.91 -3.10
C ALA A 140 -9.90 -2.34 -3.39
N PHE A 141 -10.61 -3.10 -4.21
CA PHE A 141 -11.93 -2.84 -4.80
C PHE A 141 -12.94 -2.12 -3.91
N TYR A 142 -13.82 -1.37 -4.57
CA TYR A 142 -15.10 -1.03 -4.02
C TYR A 142 -16.23 -1.68 -4.81
N ARG A 143 -17.23 -2.24 -4.14
CA ARG A 143 -18.47 -2.71 -4.76
C ARG A 143 -19.18 -1.53 -5.43
N LYS A 144 -19.07 -1.42 -6.76
CA LYS A 144 -19.75 -0.37 -7.54
C LYS A 144 -21.20 -0.72 -7.81
N TYR A 145 -21.44 -1.95 -8.24
CA TYR A 145 -22.77 -2.46 -8.57
C TYR A 145 -23.22 -3.46 -7.50
N ALA A 146 -24.51 -3.45 -7.16
CA ALA A 146 -25.09 -4.55 -6.44
C ALA A 146 -25.26 -5.71 -7.42
N ASP A 147 -24.65 -6.87 -7.16
CA ASP A 147 -25.01 -8.09 -7.89
C ASP A 147 -26.51 -8.34 -7.74
N GLU A 148 -27.25 -8.20 -8.83
CA GLU A 148 -28.63 -8.66 -8.91
C GLU A 148 -28.63 -10.20 -8.99
N LEU A 149 -28.45 -10.82 -7.82
CA LEU A 149 -29.06 -12.10 -7.44
C LEU A 149 -29.82 -11.95 -6.13
N LEU A 150 -30.36 -10.76 -5.85
CA LEU A 150 -31.46 -10.63 -4.91
C LEU A 150 -32.70 -11.18 -5.62
N HIS A 151 -32.88 -12.50 -5.50
CA HIS A 151 -34.19 -13.11 -5.62
C HIS A 151 -35.19 -12.22 -4.88
N TYR A 152 -36.24 -11.85 -5.60
CA TYR A 152 -37.35 -11.00 -5.18
C TYR A 152 -38.25 -11.67 -4.13
N ASP A 153 -37.69 -12.46 -3.23
CA ASP A 153 -38.44 -13.17 -2.21
C ASP A 153 -37.92 -12.83 -0.81
N ILE A 154 -38.82 -12.22 -0.04
CA ILE A 154 -38.85 -12.05 1.43
C ILE A 154 -38.33 -10.70 1.97
N MET A 155 -39.25 -9.72 1.93
CA MET A 155 -39.68 -8.90 3.08
C MET A 155 -38.63 -8.16 3.94
N ASP A 156 -37.83 -7.27 3.35
CA ASP A 156 -37.33 -6.09 4.09
C ASP A 156 -37.40 -4.82 3.22
N PRO A 157 -38.47 -4.01 3.35
CA PRO A 157 -38.63 -2.76 2.60
C PRO A 157 -37.61 -1.68 2.96
N MET A 158 -36.73 -1.91 3.95
CA MET A 158 -35.65 -1.00 4.32
C MET A 158 -34.28 -1.37 3.73
N ASN A 159 -34.17 -2.53 3.08
CA ASN A 159 -32.96 -3.05 2.42
C ASN A 159 -33.02 -3.03 0.89
N SER A 160 -33.94 -2.24 0.32
CA SER A 160 -34.00 -1.94 -1.12
C SER A 160 -32.66 -1.38 -1.63
N VAL A 161 -32.23 -1.85 -2.80
CA VAL A 161 -31.10 -1.38 -3.63
C VAL A 161 -30.66 0.04 -3.27
N ARG A 162 -29.54 0.17 -2.55
CA ARG A 162 -28.96 1.48 -2.18
C ARG A 162 -27.81 1.80 -3.12
N SER A 163 -27.76 3.02 -3.63
CA SER A 163 -26.60 3.50 -4.40
C SER A 163 -25.34 3.33 -3.57
N SER A 164 -24.31 2.76 -4.18
CA SER A 164 -23.03 2.56 -3.50
C SER A 164 -22.30 3.91 -3.35
N TYR A 165 -21.40 4.01 -2.36
CA TYR A 165 -20.50 5.18 -2.25
C TYR A 165 -19.71 5.42 -3.55
N VAL A 166 -19.39 4.33 -4.25
CA VAL A 166 -18.66 4.34 -5.52
C VAL A 166 -19.47 4.99 -6.62
N GLU A 167 -20.76 4.65 -6.67
CA GLU A 167 -21.72 5.16 -7.63
C GLU A 167 -22.02 6.64 -7.35
N MET A 168 -22.37 6.98 -6.11
CA MET A 168 -22.62 8.37 -5.70
C MET A 168 -21.39 9.27 -5.87
N GLY A 169 -20.19 8.69 -5.75
CA GLY A 169 -18.91 9.40 -5.95
C GLY A 169 -18.37 9.34 -7.37
N GLU A 170 -19.12 8.77 -8.33
CA GLU A 170 -18.75 8.64 -9.74
C GLU A 170 -17.36 8.01 -9.97
N TYR A 171 -16.95 7.11 -9.09
CA TYR A 171 -15.63 6.50 -9.19
C TYR A 171 -15.56 5.58 -10.41
N PRO A 172 -14.43 5.59 -11.15
CA PRO A 172 -14.20 4.65 -12.23
C PRO A 172 -14.06 3.22 -11.68
N PRO A 173 -14.22 2.19 -12.52
CA PRO A 173 -13.90 0.81 -12.14
C PRO A 173 -12.48 0.70 -11.56
N ALA A 174 -12.32 -0.15 -10.56
CA ALA A 174 -11.05 -0.46 -9.92
C ALA A 174 -10.67 -1.92 -10.20
N GLU A 175 -9.39 -2.17 -10.38
CA GLU A 175 -8.84 -3.52 -10.57
C GLU A 175 -9.04 -4.36 -9.30
N LEU A 176 -9.56 -5.58 -9.48
CA LEU A 176 -9.67 -6.57 -8.41
C LEU A 176 -8.34 -7.28 -8.25
N GLY A 177 -7.83 -7.39 -7.02
CA GLY A 177 -6.56 -8.07 -6.80
C GLY A 177 -5.87 -7.66 -5.52
N TYR A 178 -4.61 -8.06 -5.41
CA TYR A 178 -3.75 -7.78 -4.26
C TYR A 178 -2.28 -7.67 -4.70
N ALA A 179 -1.47 -7.04 -3.86
CA ALA A 179 -0.03 -6.96 -4.08
C ALA A 179 0.68 -8.11 -3.35
N VAL A 180 1.68 -8.69 -4.00
CA VAL A 180 2.53 -9.75 -3.43
C VAL A 180 3.97 -9.27 -3.44
N ALA A 181 4.58 -9.19 -2.25
CA ALA A 181 6.01 -8.92 -2.10
C ALA A 181 6.78 -10.24 -1.99
N LEU A 182 7.75 -10.44 -2.89
CA LEU A 182 8.67 -11.56 -2.83
C LEU A 182 9.88 -11.17 -1.98
N VAL A 183 10.12 -11.91 -0.89
CA VAL A 183 11.23 -11.68 0.04
C VAL A 183 12.22 -12.84 -0.03
N ARG A 184 13.51 -12.54 -0.22
CA ARG A 184 14.60 -13.53 -0.21
C ARG A 184 15.77 -13.02 0.61
N GLY A 185 16.25 -13.83 1.57
CA GLY A 185 17.40 -13.46 2.41
C GLY A 185 17.22 -12.09 3.08
N GLY A 186 16.01 -11.79 3.56
CA GLY A 186 15.67 -10.51 4.19
C GLY A 186 15.46 -9.31 3.25
N ASN A 187 15.66 -9.49 1.95
CA ASN A 187 15.49 -8.44 0.95
C ASN A 187 14.16 -8.58 0.21
N VAL A 188 13.44 -7.47 0.00
CA VAL A 188 12.30 -7.42 -0.93
C VAL A 188 12.88 -7.38 -2.35
N VAL A 189 12.83 -8.51 -3.04
CA VAL A 189 13.43 -8.67 -4.38
C VAL A 189 12.48 -8.30 -5.50
N ASP A 190 11.17 -8.42 -5.26
CA ASP A 190 10.14 -8.06 -6.22
C ASP A 190 8.81 -7.73 -5.52
N VAL A 191 7.97 -6.95 -6.17
CA VAL A 191 6.57 -6.77 -5.81
C VAL A 191 5.74 -6.82 -7.09
N LYS A 192 4.72 -7.69 -7.10
CA LYS A 192 3.81 -7.87 -8.23
C LYS A 192 2.35 -7.68 -7.81
N LEU A 193 1.50 -7.40 -8.79
CA LEU A 193 0.05 -7.37 -8.62
C LEU A 193 -0.51 -8.70 -9.11
N GLU A 194 -1.32 -9.35 -8.29
CA GLU A 194 -2.14 -10.49 -8.66
C GLU A 194 -3.56 -9.99 -8.87
N VAL A 195 -4.08 -10.13 -10.09
CA VAL A 195 -5.42 -9.68 -10.48
C VAL A 195 -6.38 -10.85 -10.36
N ALA A 196 -7.57 -10.63 -9.81
CA ALA A 196 -8.60 -11.66 -9.76
C ALA A 196 -9.18 -11.89 -11.16
N GLU A 197 -9.22 -13.15 -11.60
CA GLU A 197 -9.87 -13.60 -12.84
C GLU A 197 -11.39 -13.71 -12.68
#